data_AF-A0A1M5E2L7-F1
#
_entry.id   AF-A0A1M5E2L7-F1
#
_cell.length_a   1.000
_cell.length_b   1.000
_cell.length_c   1.000
_cell.angle_alpha   90.00
_cell.angle_beta   90.00
_cell.angle_gamma   90.00
#
_symmetry.space_group_name_H-M   'P 1'
#
loop_
_entity.id
_entity.type
_entity.pdbx_description
1 polymer ?
#
loop_
_entity_poly.entity_id
_entity_poly.type
_entity_poly.pdbx_seq_one_letter_code
_entity_poly.pdbx_strand_id
1 'polypeptide(L)'
;MKKTISIIATILILHSCSNDQEKIITGTLNPNFVSIINFQTASDIEIYKFIERIDSSAVKLNDTELKASSKFYHNLLKHKLIRFPSFNLKLKDNSEILIFIDKNHYRKIEKYDYSGSDTEYKVNIKLRYKEIEKDILLCDSILEMDIKKLK
;
A
#
# COMPACT_ATOMS: atom_id res chain seq x y z
N MET A 1 35.60 36.04 -35.24
CA MET A 1 34.64 35.80 -34.15
C MET A 1 33.22 36.10 -34.61
N LYS A 2 32.42 35.11 -34.99
CA LYS A 2 30.95 35.17 -34.95
C LYS A 2 30.46 33.76 -34.63
N LYS A 3 29.98 33.58 -33.41
CA LYS A 3 29.53 32.31 -32.84
C LYS A 3 28.16 31.97 -33.44
N THR A 4 28.05 30.83 -34.11
CA THR A 4 26.79 30.20 -34.45
C THR A 4 26.23 29.55 -33.19
N ILE A 5 25.17 30.12 -32.64
CA ILE A 5 24.38 29.51 -31.56
C ILE A 5 23.38 28.58 -32.23
N SER A 6 23.67 27.28 -32.22
CA SER A 6 22.72 26.25 -32.60
C SER A 6 21.82 25.97 -31.41
N ILE A 7 20.59 26.48 -31.45
CA ILE A 7 19.55 26.16 -30.47
C ILE A 7 18.94 24.83 -30.89
N ILE A 8 19.48 23.74 -30.35
CA ILE A 8 18.78 22.44 -30.38
C ILE A 8 17.69 22.53 -29.31
N ALA A 9 16.47 22.83 -29.75
CA ALA A 9 15.28 22.70 -28.94
C ALA A 9 15.01 21.21 -28.71
N THR A 10 15.60 20.65 -27.66
CA THR A 10 15.22 19.34 -27.14
C THR A 10 13.84 19.49 -26.53
N ILE A 11 12.80 19.28 -27.32
CA ILE A 11 11.46 19.01 -26.80
C ILE A 11 11.58 17.65 -26.09
N LEU A 12 11.86 17.73 -24.79
CA LEU A 12 11.69 16.64 -23.83
C LEU A 12 10.22 16.25 -23.88
N ILE A 13 9.90 15.27 -24.73
CA ILE A 13 8.64 14.53 -24.65
C ILE A 13 8.70 13.82 -23.31
N LEU A 14 8.09 14.43 -22.29
CA LEU A 14 7.75 13.83 -21.02
C LEU A 14 6.85 12.62 -21.33
N HIS A 15 7.47 11.49 -21.65
CA HIS A 15 6.84 10.19 -21.52
C HIS A 15 6.62 10.00 -20.03
N SER A 16 5.51 10.53 -19.52
CA SER A 16 4.87 9.99 -18.35
C SER A 16 4.39 8.60 -18.75
N CYS A 17 5.30 7.63 -18.76
CA CYS A 17 4.93 6.23 -18.71
C CYS A 17 4.25 6.04 -17.37
N SER A 18 2.91 6.07 -17.35
CA SER A 18 2.14 5.37 -16.34
C SER A 18 2.56 3.91 -16.44
N ASN A 19 3.51 3.52 -15.60
CA ASN A 19 4.08 2.17 -15.57
C ASN A 19 3.09 1.26 -14.85
N ASP A 20 1.85 1.21 -15.35
CA ASP A 20 0.78 0.41 -14.82
C ASP A 20 1.15 -1.05 -15.11
N GLN A 21 1.52 -1.76 -14.05
CA GLN A 21 1.93 -3.15 -14.13
C GLN A 21 0.71 -4.04 -13.90
N GLU A 22 0.67 -5.18 -14.57
CA GLU A 22 -0.29 -6.24 -14.26
C GLU A 22 0.41 -7.35 -13.47
N LYS A 23 -0.23 -7.83 -12.39
CA LYS A 23 0.26 -8.97 -11.62
C LYS A 23 -0.89 -9.83 -11.13
N ILE A 24 -0.64 -11.13 -11.11
CA ILE A 24 -1.52 -12.11 -10.46
C ILE A 24 -0.91 -12.42 -9.09
N ILE A 25 -1.69 -12.23 -8.04
CA ILE A 25 -1.29 -12.48 -6.66
C ILE A 25 -2.24 -13.51 -6.07
N THR A 26 -1.66 -14.58 -5.52
CA THR A 26 -2.42 -15.61 -4.80
C THR A 26 -1.96 -15.66 -3.36
N GLY A 27 -2.88 -15.48 -2.43
CA GLY A 27 -2.61 -15.51 -1.00
C GLY A 27 -3.86 -15.79 -0.17
N THR A 28 -3.71 -15.76 1.14
CA THR A 28 -4.83 -15.81 2.11
C THR A 28 -5.04 -14.41 2.67
N LEU A 29 -6.29 -13.95 2.77
CA LEU A 29 -6.60 -12.69 3.44
C LEU A 29 -6.15 -12.74 4.90
N ASN A 30 -5.43 -11.71 5.34
CA ASN A 30 -4.96 -11.58 6.71
C ASN A 30 -5.50 -10.30 7.36
N PRO A 31 -6.74 -10.31 7.89
CA PRO A 31 -7.36 -9.14 8.50
C PRO A 31 -6.78 -8.80 9.89
N ASN A 32 -5.79 -9.55 10.38
CA ASN A 32 -5.20 -9.36 11.70
C ASN A 32 -4.19 -8.20 11.78
N PHE A 33 -4.00 -7.43 10.71
CA PHE A 33 -3.22 -6.19 10.76
C PHE A 33 -4.05 -5.08 11.44
N VAL A 34 -4.21 -5.18 12.75
CA VAL A 34 -4.96 -4.21 13.54
C VAL A 34 -4.02 -3.09 13.97
N SER A 35 -4.13 -1.94 13.31
CA SER A 35 -3.57 -0.71 13.85
C SER A 35 -4.29 -0.34 15.15
N ILE A 36 -3.54 0.14 16.14
CA ILE A 36 -4.07 0.64 17.41
C ILE A 36 -4.97 1.88 17.18
N ILE A 37 -4.85 2.54 16.03
CA ILE A 37 -5.72 3.63 15.61
C ILE A 37 -6.47 3.32 14.33
N ASN A 38 -7.74 3.71 14.28
CA ASN A 38 -8.50 3.70 13.03
C ASN A 38 -8.12 4.93 12.18
N PHE A 39 -7.18 4.75 11.26
CA PHE A 39 -6.71 5.83 10.38
C PHE A 39 -7.80 6.41 9.47
N GLN A 40 -8.91 5.70 9.21
CA GLN A 40 -9.98 6.23 8.38
C GLN A 40 -10.79 7.32 9.09
N THR A 41 -10.89 7.27 10.42
CA THR A 41 -11.71 8.21 11.22
C THR A 41 -10.91 9.13 12.13
N ALA A 42 -9.64 8.80 12.44
CA ALA A 42 -8.77 9.64 13.25
C ALA A 42 -8.58 11.04 12.63
N SER A 43 -8.46 12.09 13.42
CA SER A 43 -8.06 13.42 12.95
C SER A 43 -6.59 13.43 12.51
N ASP A 44 -6.18 14.41 11.70
CA ASP A 44 -4.78 14.54 11.28
C ASP A 44 -3.85 14.70 12.48
N ILE A 45 -4.29 15.45 13.52
CA ILE A 45 -3.54 15.62 14.76
C ILE A 45 -3.29 14.27 15.45
N GLU A 46 -4.30 13.39 15.51
CA GLU A 46 -4.14 12.06 16.11
C GLU A 46 -3.18 11.17 15.31
N ILE A 47 -3.25 11.23 13.98
CA ILE A 47 -2.33 10.50 13.10
C ILE A 47 -0.89 10.99 13.31
N TYR A 48 -0.66 12.30 13.29
CA TYR A 48 0.68 12.86 13.50
C TYR A 48 1.24 12.52 14.88
N LYS A 49 0.43 12.63 15.94
CA LYS A 49 0.83 12.23 17.31
C LYS A 49 1.12 10.74 17.44
N PHE A 50 0.44 9.89 16.67
CA PHE A 50 0.75 8.46 16.65
C PHE A 50 2.12 8.20 16.02
N ILE A 51 2.39 8.81 14.86
CA ILE A 51 3.67 8.65 14.15
C ILE A 51 4.81 9.22 14.98
N GLU A 52 4.64 10.39 15.59
CA GLU A 52 5.64 11.01 16.47
C GLU A 52 6.00 10.12 17.68
N ARG A 53 5.03 9.40 18.25
CA ARG A 53 5.28 8.43 19.33
C ARG A 53 6.13 7.25 18.86
N ILE A 54 5.89 6.75 17.65
CA ILE A 54 6.71 5.70 17.05
C ILE A 54 8.12 6.23 16.80
N ASP A 55 8.25 7.41 16.19
CA ASP A 55 9.53 8.04 15.90
C ASP A 55 10.37 8.24 17.17
N SER A 56 9.77 8.79 18.22
CA SER A 56 10.44 8.99 19.51
C SER A 56 10.89 7.66 20.13
N SER A 57 10.05 6.63 20.06
CA SER A 57 10.36 5.31 20.62
C SER A 57 11.47 4.61 19.83
N ALA A 58 11.43 4.70 18.50
CA ALA A 58 12.45 4.16 17.60
C ALA A 58 13.84 4.74 17.88
N VAL A 59 13.92 6.05 18.14
CA VAL A 59 15.17 6.72 18.50
C VAL A 59 15.60 6.34 19.92
N LYS A 60 14.70 6.42 20.90
CA LYS A 60 15.01 6.17 22.31
C LYS A 60 15.48 4.74 22.57
N LEU A 61 14.86 3.76 21.91
CA LEU A 61 15.16 2.34 22.09
C LEU A 61 16.20 1.81 21.09
N ASN A 62 16.58 2.63 20.09
CA ASN A 62 17.41 2.22 18.96
C ASN A 62 16.88 0.96 18.24
N ASP A 63 15.56 0.82 18.19
CA ASP A 63 14.87 -0.38 17.71
C ASP A 63 14.69 -0.34 16.18
N THR A 64 15.16 -1.38 15.49
CA THR A 64 15.11 -1.47 14.03
C THR A 64 13.69 -1.67 13.49
N GLU A 65 12.83 -2.39 14.20
CA GLU A 65 11.45 -2.64 13.80
C GLU A 65 10.60 -1.37 13.95
N LEU A 66 10.81 -0.62 15.02
CA LEU A 66 10.17 0.69 15.20
C LEU A 66 10.64 1.70 14.14
N LYS A 67 11.92 1.67 13.75
CA LYS A 67 12.42 2.49 12.63
C LYS A 67 11.78 2.11 11.30
N ALA A 68 11.60 0.82 11.04
CA ALA A 68 10.91 0.34 9.85
C ALA A 68 9.43 0.78 9.84
N SER A 69 8.75 0.67 10.99
CA SER A 69 7.37 1.11 11.19
C SER A 69 7.22 2.63 11.00
N SER A 70 8.12 3.41 11.58
CA SER A 70 8.21 4.86 11.37
C SER A 70 8.30 5.20 9.89
N LYS A 71 9.27 4.61 9.18
CA LYS A 71 9.47 4.81 7.74
C LYS A 71 8.21 4.46 6.95
N PHE A 72 7.58 3.34 7.28
CA PHE A 72 6.33 2.88 6.67
C PHE A 72 5.22 3.95 6.78
N TYR A 73 4.92 4.46 7.97
CA TYR A 73 3.86 5.47 8.14
C TYR A 73 4.19 6.81 7.45
N HIS A 74 5.44 7.24 7.48
CA HIS A 74 5.88 8.44 6.74
C HIS A 74 5.70 8.27 5.23
N ASN A 75 5.96 7.08 4.69
CA ASN A 75 5.70 6.78 3.28
C ASN A 75 4.20 6.81 2.97
N LEU A 76 3.34 6.27 3.84
CA LEU A 76 1.89 6.38 3.66
C LEU A 76 1.40 7.83 3.63
N LEU A 77 1.95 8.70 4.50
CA LEU A 77 1.65 10.14 4.46
C LEU A 77 2.11 10.79 3.15
N LYS A 78 3.37 10.54 2.76
CA LYS A 78 3.97 11.07 1.52
C LYS A 78 3.13 10.72 0.29
N HIS A 79 2.60 9.50 0.24
CA HIS A 79 1.79 9.02 -0.87
C HIS A 79 0.29 9.24 -0.70
N LYS A 80 -0.15 9.92 0.38
CA LYS A 80 -1.56 10.16 0.73
C LYS A 80 -2.39 8.88 0.90
N LEU A 81 -1.75 7.77 1.26
CA LEU A 81 -2.36 6.45 1.40
C LEU A 81 -2.80 6.13 2.83
N ILE A 82 -2.44 6.95 3.83
CA ILE A 82 -2.69 6.60 5.24
C ILE A 82 -4.17 6.37 5.59
N ARG A 83 -5.10 6.96 4.81
CA ARG A 83 -6.55 6.79 4.95
C ARG A 83 -7.18 5.91 3.88
N PHE A 84 -6.38 5.39 2.95
CA PHE A 84 -6.91 4.58 1.86
C PHE A 84 -7.32 3.21 2.40
N PRO A 85 -8.44 2.65 1.92
CA PRO A 85 -8.75 1.26 2.16
C PRO A 85 -7.61 0.37 1.68
N SER A 86 -7.37 -0.70 2.42
CA SER A 86 -6.32 -1.66 2.10
C SER A 86 -6.69 -3.02 2.65
N PHE A 87 -6.13 -4.07 2.06
CA PHE A 87 -6.19 -5.43 2.59
C PHE A 87 -4.79 -6.06 2.52
N ASN A 88 -4.53 -7.02 3.40
CA ASN A 88 -3.28 -7.77 3.42
C ASN A 88 -3.47 -9.18 2.86
N LEU A 89 -2.54 -9.60 2.02
CA LEU A 89 -2.46 -10.98 1.55
C LEU A 89 -1.21 -11.64 2.12
N LYS A 90 -1.41 -12.73 2.87
CA LYS A 90 -0.34 -13.64 3.25
C LYS A 90 -0.06 -14.62 2.12
N LEU A 91 1.17 -14.62 1.61
CA LEU A 91 1.62 -15.47 0.52
C LEU A 91 2.04 -16.86 1.01
N LYS A 92 2.31 -17.76 0.06
CA LYS A 92 2.70 -19.16 0.35
C LYS A 92 4.01 -19.29 1.13
N ASP A 93 4.93 -18.34 0.96
CA ASP A 93 6.21 -18.27 1.66
C ASP A 93 6.10 -17.54 3.01
N ASN A 94 4.88 -17.28 3.48
CA ASN A 94 4.55 -16.46 4.66
C ASN A 94 4.93 -14.98 4.57
N SER A 95 5.41 -14.49 3.42
CA SER A 95 5.51 -13.04 3.21
C SER A 95 4.11 -12.41 3.13
N GLU A 96 4.03 -11.10 3.37
CA GLU A 96 2.78 -10.35 3.31
C GLU A 96 2.89 -9.23 2.28
N ILE A 97 1.81 -9.02 1.53
CA ILE A 97 1.68 -7.89 0.62
C ILE A 97 0.50 -7.04 1.09
N LEU A 98 0.76 -5.75 1.27
CA LEU A 98 -0.25 -4.74 1.55
C LEU A 98 -0.73 -4.11 0.23
N ILE A 99 -2.03 -4.18 -0.02
CA ILE A 99 -2.63 -3.66 -1.26
C ILE A 99 -3.58 -2.52 -0.89
N PHE A 100 -3.19 -1.29 -1.22
CA PHE A 100 -4.06 -0.11 -1.17
C PHE A 100 -4.97 -0.10 -2.38
N ILE A 101 -6.23 0.24 -2.17
CA ILE A 101 -7.24 0.16 -3.20
C ILE A 101 -8.33 1.20 -2.98
N ASP A 102 -8.92 1.73 -4.04
CA ASP A 102 -10.03 2.65 -3.89
C ASP A 102 -11.25 1.99 -3.24
N LYS A 103 -12.10 2.83 -2.66
CA LYS A 103 -13.28 2.40 -1.90
C LYS A 103 -14.27 1.58 -2.73
N ASN A 104 -14.43 1.84 -4.03
CA ASN A 104 -15.38 1.13 -4.86
C ASN A 104 -14.93 -0.30 -5.12
N HIS A 105 -13.63 -0.49 -5.37
CA HIS A 105 -13.06 -1.83 -5.50
C HIS A 105 -12.92 -2.54 -4.15
N TYR A 106 -12.61 -1.82 -3.07
CA TYR A 106 -12.52 -2.39 -1.71
C TYR A 106 -13.83 -3.05 -1.27
N ARG A 107 -14.98 -2.46 -1.58
CA ARG A 107 -16.31 -3.04 -1.28
C ARG A 107 -16.50 -4.46 -1.82
N LYS A 108 -15.76 -4.85 -2.87
CA LYS A 108 -15.81 -6.21 -3.44
C LYS A 108 -15.15 -7.24 -2.52
N ILE A 109 -14.18 -6.82 -1.69
CA ILE A 109 -13.39 -7.68 -0.81
C ILE A 109 -13.68 -7.48 0.68
N GLU A 110 -14.23 -6.32 1.07
CA GLU A 110 -14.50 -5.90 2.45
C GLU A 110 -15.17 -6.97 3.33
N LYS A 111 -16.18 -7.69 2.79
CA LYS A 111 -16.88 -8.74 3.54
C LYS A 111 -16.03 -9.96 3.91
N TYR A 112 -14.88 -10.13 3.24
CA TYR A 112 -13.92 -11.22 3.46
C TYR A 112 -12.73 -10.75 4.30
N ASP A 113 -12.50 -9.43 4.40
CA ASP A 113 -11.41 -8.77 5.11
C ASP A 113 -11.87 -8.30 6.51
N TYR A 114 -12.76 -9.07 7.15
CA TYR A 114 -13.33 -8.71 8.45
C TYR A 114 -12.46 -9.25 9.59
N SER A 115 -11.93 -8.32 10.39
CA SER A 115 -11.20 -8.64 11.62
C SER A 115 -12.12 -9.35 12.62
N GLY A 116 -11.72 -10.56 13.06
CA GLY A 116 -12.50 -11.39 13.98
C GLY A 116 -13.34 -12.48 13.31
N SER A 117 -13.22 -12.68 12.00
CA SER A 117 -13.71 -13.91 11.37
C SER A 117 -12.70 -15.04 11.56
N ASP A 118 -13.13 -16.18 12.13
CA ASP A 118 -12.34 -17.42 12.11
C ASP A 118 -12.29 -18.07 10.71
N THR A 119 -13.00 -17.50 9.74
CA THR A 119 -13.04 -18.01 8.37
C THR A 119 -11.87 -17.48 7.56
N GLU A 120 -11.03 -18.40 7.08
CA GLU A 120 -9.94 -18.07 6.18
C GLU A 120 -10.41 -18.06 4.73
N TYR A 121 -10.03 -17.01 3.99
CA TYR A 121 -10.33 -16.88 2.57
C TYR A 121 -9.05 -16.85 1.75
N LYS A 122 -8.94 -17.77 0.80
CA LYS A 122 -7.92 -17.73 -0.25
C LYS A 122 -8.40 -16.82 -1.37
N VAL A 123 -7.53 -15.92 -1.78
CA VAL A 123 -7.78 -14.96 -2.86
C VAL A 123 -6.76 -15.19 -3.96
N ASN A 124 -7.25 -15.29 -5.19
CA ASN A 124 -6.45 -15.14 -6.40
C ASN A 124 -6.93 -13.88 -7.13
N ILE A 125 -6.09 -12.85 -7.15
CA ILE A 125 -6.43 -11.55 -7.68
C ILE A 125 -5.47 -11.15 -8.81
N LYS A 126 -6.04 -10.76 -9.95
CA LYS A 126 -5.33 -10.11 -11.04
C LYS A 126 -5.63 -8.62 -10.98
N LEU A 127 -4.60 -7.80 -10.87
CA LEU A 127 -4.72 -6.36 -10.67
C LEU A 127 -3.78 -5.58 -11.58
N ARG A 128 -4.22 -4.38 -11.97
CA ARG A 128 -3.31 -3.31 -12.40
C ARG A 128 -2.85 -2.52 -11.18
N TYR A 129 -1.56 -2.25 -11.11
CA TYR A 129 -0.98 -1.61 -9.95
C TYR A 129 0.27 -0.80 -10.26
N LYS A 130 0.60 0.00 -9.25
CA LYS A 130 1.89 0.64 -9.07
C LYS A 130 2.52 0.18 -7.77
N GLU A 131 3.77 -0.28 -7.84
CA GLU A 131 4.57 -0.54 -6.63
C GLU A 131 4.99 0.80 -6.00
N ILE A 132 4.63 1.00 -4.73
CA ILE A 132 4.96 2.21 -3.98
C ILE A 132 6.24 2.01 -3.17
N GLU A 133 6.35 0.84 -2.56
CA GLU A 133 7.54 0.33 -1.88
C GLU A 133 7.51 -1.20 -1.97
N LYS A 134 8.60 -1.86 -1.58
CA LYS A 134 8.67 -3.31 -1.55
C LYS A 134 7.47 -3.87 -0.77
N ASP A 135 6.72 -4.78 -1.39
CA ASP A 135 5.54 -5.45 -0.84
C ASP A 135 4.34 -4.52 -0.52
N ILE A 136 4.38 -3.28 -1.00
CA ILE A 136 3.28 -2.30 -0.89
C ILE A 136 2.82 -1.88 -2.29
N LEU A 137 1.59 -2.27 -2.64
CA LEU A 137 1.01 -2.01 -3.95
C LEU A 137 -0.13 -0.99 -3.85
N LEU A 138 -0.19 -0.06 -4.80
CA LEU A 138 -1.37 0.75 -5.06
C LEU A 138 -2.12 0.14 -6.24
N CYS A 139 -3.31 -0.39 -5.99
CA CYS A 139 -4.18 -0.99 -6.99
C CYS A 139 -4.99 0.10 -7.71
N ASP A 140 -4.78 0.19 -9.02
CA ASP A 140 -5.57 1.07 -9.89
C ASP A 140 -6.88 0.40 -10.29
N SER A 141 -6.85 -0.92 -10.51
CA SER A 141 -8.07 -1.71 -10.80
C SER A 141 -7.89 -3.20 -10.53
N ILE A 142 -9.00 -3.86 -10.17
CA ILE A 142 -9.12 -5.31 -10.10
C ILE A 142 -9.64 -5.82 -11.44
N LEU A 143 -8.84 -6.60 -12.16
CA LEU A 143 -9.21 -7.18 -13.44
C LEU A 143 -10.00 -8.48 -13.25
N GLU A 144 -9.50 -9.36 -12.37
CA GLU A 144 -10.12 -10.66 -12.07
C GLU A 144 -9.93 -10.97 -10.58
N MET A 145 -10.90 -11.64 -9.97
CA MET A 145 -10.83 -12.02 -8.56
C MET A 145 -11.61 -13.31 -8.31
N ASP A 146 -10.94 -14.31 -7.76
CA ASP A 146 -11.52 -15.57 -7.27
C ASP A 146 -11.27 -15.68 -5.76
N ILE A 147 -12.34 -15.87 -4.99
CA ILE A 147 -12.30 -15.96 -3.53
C ILE A 147 -12.90 -17.28 -3.10
N LYS A 148 -12.11 -18.07 -2.37
CA LYS A 148 -12.49 -19.40 -1.88
C LYS A 148 -12.34 -19.46 -0.37
N LYS A 149 -13.43 -19.84 0.31
CA LYS A 149 -13.40 -20.19 1.74
C LYS A 149 -12.53 -21.45 1.92
N LEU A 150 -11.57 -21.40 2.84
CA LEU A 150 -10.65 -22.52 3.10
C LEU A 150 -11.18 -23.46 4.17
N LYS A 151 -11.77 -22.95 5.26
CA LYS A 151 -12.45 -23.69 6.34
C LYS A 151 -13.50 -22.80 6.99
#